data_AF-A0A820HZ84-F1
#
_entry.id   AF-A0A820HZ84-F1
#
_cell.length_a   1.000
_cell.length_b   1.000
_cell.length_c   1.000
_cell.angle_alpha   90.00
_cell.angle_beta   90.00
_cell.angle_gamma   90.00
#
_symmetry.space_group_name_H-M   'P 1'
#
loop_
_entity.id
_entity.type
_entity.pdbx_description
1 polymer ?
#
loop_
_entity_poly.entity_id
_entity_poly.type
_entity_poly.pdbx_seq_one_letter_code
_entity_poly.pdbx_strand_id
1 'polypeptide(L)'
;KAGIATGNWGCGAFNGNKQLKAIIQLIAASQAERPLVYLTFRDQNLVLSFYKVYKYLLDEKATVKDLCTYLQQYTTLYNKITLFDYILETPVSSL
;
A
#
# COMPACT_ATOMS: atom_id res chain seq x y z
N LYS A 1 -13.06 -16.35 -4.73
CA LYS A 1 -13.06 -15.44 -5.91
C LYS A 1 -11.71 -15.53 -6.60
N ALA A 2 -11.63 -15.42 -7.94
CA ALA A 2 -10.34 -15.40 -8.64
C ALA A 2 -9.46 -14.21 -8.17
N GLY A 3 -8.15 -14.43 -8.13
CA GLY A 3 -7.18 -13.39 -7.75
C GLY A 3 -7.16 -12.21 -8.73
N ILE A 4 -6.62 -11.08 -8.29
CA ILE A 4 -6.39 -9.87 -9.09
C ILE A 4 -4.90 -9.83 -9.43
N ALA A 5 -4.54 -10.03 -10.70
CA ALA A 5 -3.20 -9.76 -11.18
C ALA A 5 -3.12 -8.32 -11.68
N THR A 6 -2.27 -7.50 -11.07
CA THR A 6 -2.15 -6.06 -11.35
C THR A 6 -0.70 -5.59 -11.19
N GLY A 7 -0.45 -4.27 -11.21
CA GLY A 7 0.87 -3.70 -10.95
C GLY A 7 0.83 -2.20 -10.72
N ASN A 8 1.83 -1.51 -11.27
CA ASN A 8 2.04 -0.06 -11.18
C ASN A 8 0.99 0.76 -11.97
N TRP A 9 -0.30 0.53 -11.69
CA TRP A 9 -1.44 1.12 -12.39
C TRP A 9 -1.43 2.64 -12.31
N GLY A 10 -1.26 3.29 -13.46
CA GLY A 10 -1.22 4.74 -13.59
C GLY A 10 0.08 5.41 -13.12
N CYS A 11 1.17 4.66 -12.93
CA CYS A 11 2.44 5.20 -12.44
C CYS A 11 3.49 5.48 -13.54
N GLY A 12 3.15 5.23 -14.81
CA GLY A 12 3.98 5.56 -15.96
C GLY A 12 3.68 6.97 -16.48
N ALA A 13 3.13 7.08 -17.68
CA ALA A 13 2.76 8.36 -18.31
C ALA A 13 1.83 9.24 -17.45
N PHE A 14 1.01 8.64 -16.57
CA PHE A 14 0.11 9.37 -15.67
C PHE A 14 0.76 9.81 -14.36
N ASN A 15 2.06 9.55 -14.18
CA ASN A 15 2.88 10.04 -13.08
C ASN A 15 2.33 9.76 -11.66
N GLY A 16 1.54 8.69 -11.50
CA GLY A 16 1.03 8.29 -10.20
C GLY A 16 2.12 7.74 -9.29
N ASN A 17 2.00 7.98 -7.99
CA ASN A 17 2.93 7.41 -7.01
C ASN A 17 2.69 5.90 -6.83
N LYS A 18 3.74 5.09 -7.03
CA LYS A 18 3.68 3.61 -6.96
C LYS A 18 3.24 3.08 -5.59
N GLN A 19 3.78 3.64 -4.50
CA GLN A 19 3.44 3.22 -3.14
C GLN A 19 1.96 3.50 -2.83
N LEU A 20 1.50 4.72 -3.15
CA LEU A 20 0.10 5.11 -2.99
C LEU A 20 -0.83 4.19 -3.80
N LYS A 21 -0.51 3.93 -5.08
CA LYS A 21 -1.30 3.04 -5.93
C LYS A 21 -1.28 1.58 -5.45
N ALA A 22 -0.20 1.14 -4.82
CA ALA A 22 -0.13 -0.20 -4.22
C ALA A 22 -1.08 -0.32 -3.02
N ILE A 23 -1.07 0.65 -2.08
CA ILE A 23 -1.98 0.66 -0.92
C ILE A 23 -3.44 0.80 -1.34
N ILE A 24 -3.76 1.66 -2.30
CA ILE A 24 -5.13 1.80 -2.83
C ILE A 24 -5.63 0.48 -3.41
N GLN A 25 -4.80 -0.23 -4.18
CA GLN A 25 -5.18 -1.52 -4.76
C GLN A 25 -5.29 -2.61 -3.68
N LEU A 26 -4.45 -2.57 -2.65
CA LEU A 26 -4.56 -3.47 -1.49
C LEU A 26 -5.87 -3.25 -0.74
N ILE A 27 -6.25 -2.00 -0.45
CA ILE A 27 -7.55 -1.64 0.15
C ILE A 27 -8.69 -2.20 -0.70
N ALA A 28 -8.69 -1.94 -2.01
CA ALA A 28 -9.76 -2.37 -2.91
C ALA A 28 -9.86 -3.90 -2.99
N ALA A 29 -8.72 -4.60 -3.08
CA ALA A 29 -8.69 -6.07 -3.14
C ALA A 29 -9.16 -6.70 -1.82
N SER A 30 -8.71 -6.16 -0.68
CA SER A 30 -9.13 -6.60 0.65
C SER A 30 -10.63 -6.40 0.88
N GLN A 31 -11.16 -5.21 0.54
CA GLN A 31 -12.60 -4.92 0.65
C GLN A 31 -13.45 -5.82 -0.27
N ALA A 32 -12.92 -6.20 -1.42
CA ALA A 32 -13.59 -7.12 -2.35
C ALA A 32 -13.42 -8.60 -1.97
N GLU A 33 -12.64 -8.91 -0.92
CA GLU A 33 -12.26 -10.26 -0.50
C GLU A 33 -11.62 -11.06 -1.66
N ARG A 34 -10.63 -10.45 -2.33
CA ARG A 34 -9.91 -11.05 -3.46
C ARG A 34 -8.41 -11.05 -3.19
N PRO A 35 -7.71 -12.19 -3.42
CA PRO A 35 -6.26 -12.21 -3.39
C PRO A 35 -5.65 -11.23 -4.40
N LEU A 36 -4.56 -10.57 -4.03
CA LEU A 36 -3.84 -9.62 -4.88
C LEU A 36 -2.47 -10.18 -5.27
N VAL A 37 -2.20 -10.23 -6.56
CA VAL A 37 -0.88 -10.51 -7.15
C VAL A 37 -0.36 -9.23 -7.77
N TYR A 38 0.64 -8.61 -7.13
CA TYR A 38 1.17 -7.32 -7.55
C TYR A 38 2.49 -7.46 -8.31
N LEU A 39 2.49 -7.11 -9.59
CA LEU A 39 3.67 -7.17 -10.47
C LEU A 39 4.33 -5.78 -10.54
N THR A 40 5.55 -5.66 -10.02
CA THR A 40 6.28 -4.38 -9.96
C THR A 40 7.08 -4.06 -11.23
N PHE A 41 7.13 -4.99 -12.19
CA PHE A 41 7.86 -4.86 -13.45
C PHE A 41 9.36 -4.60 -13.28
N ARG A 42 10.06 -5.57 -12.67
CA ARG A 42 11.51 -5.57 -12.38
C ARG A 42 11.99 -4.54 -11.34
N ASP A 43 11.09 -3.77 -10.75
CA ASP A 43 11.40 -2.87 -9.64
C ASP A 43 11.54 -3.69 -8.34
N GLN A 44 12.75 -4.16 -8.04
CA GLN A 44 13.05 -5.00 -6.88
C GLN A 44 12.88 -4.25 -5.56
N ASN A 45 13.22 -2.97 -5.52
CA ASN A 45 13.06 -2.14 -4.34
C ASN A 45 11.57 -2.02 -3.96
N LEU A 46 10.69 -1.85 -4.95
CA LEU A 46 9.26 -1.84 -4.70
C LEU A 46 8.73 -3.17 -4.19
N VAL A 47 9.24 -4.32 -4.70
CA VAL A 47 8.84 -5.65 -4.19
C VAL A 47 9.16 -5.77 -2.71
N LEU A 48 10.42 -5.49 -2.34
CA LEU A 48 10.89 -5.67 -0.97
C LEU A 48 10.19 -4.72 0.01
N SER A 49 10.07 -3.45 -0.36
CA SER A 49 9.44 -2.44 0.49
C SER A 49 7.94 -2.67 0.64
N PHE A 50 7.23 -3.03 -0.43
CA PHE A 50 5.80 -3.32 -0.35
C PHE A 50 5.54 -4.60 0.47
N TYR A 51 6.38 -5.62 0.31
CA TYR A 51 6.29 -6.84 1.13
C TYR A 51 6.52 -6.54 2.62
N LYS A 52 7.50 -5.69 2.96
CA LYS A 52 7.76 -5.27 4.34
C LYS A 52 6.54 -4.57 4.96
N VAL A 53 5.93 -3.62 4.23
CA VAL A 53 4.71 -2.95 4.66
C VAL A 53 3.56 -3.93 4.82
N TYR A 54 3.35 -4.83 3.85
CA TYR A 54 2.30 -5.84 3.92
C TYR A 54 2.46 -6.76 5.13
N LYS A 55 3.69 -7.19 5.44
CA LYS A 55 3.98 -8.00 6.63
C LYS A 55 3.68 -7.27 7.92
N TYR A 56 4.15 -6.03 8.05
CA TYR A 56 3.84 -5.17 9.19
C TYR A 56 2.32 -5.06 9.41
N LEU A 57 1.56 -4.75 8.35
CA LEU A 57 0.10 -4.62 8.43
C LEU A 57 -0.59 -5.93 8.86
N LEU A 58 -0.07 -7.08 8.43
CA LEU A 58 -0.58 -8.39 8.87
C LEU A 58 -0.29 -8.64 10.35
N ASP A 59 0.93 -8.37 10.79
CA ASP A 59 1.37 -8.61 12.17
C ASP A 59 0.59 -7.72 13.16
N GLU A 60 0.32 -6.48 12.78
CA GLU A 60 -0.51 -5.53 13.54
C GLU A 60 -2.02 -5.78 13.41
N LYS A 61 -2.44 -6.78 12.63
CA LYS A 61 -3.86 -7.07 12.33
C LYS A 61 -4.62 -5.85 11.79
N ALA A 62 -3.95 -5.03 10.98
CA ALA A 62 -4.50 -3.82 10.41
C ALA A 62 -5.73 -4.13 9.53
N THR A 63 -6.76 -3.32 9.66
CA THR A 63 -8.01 -3.42 8.90
C THR A 63 -8.00 -2.49 7.70
N VAL A 64 -8.95 -2.67 6.78
CA VAL A 64 -9.17 -1.73 5.66
C VAL A 64 -9.39 -0.30 6.16
N LYS A 65 -10.07 -0.12 7.30
CA LYS A 65 -10.29 1.20 7.92
C LYS A 65 -8.96 1.86 8.28
N ASP A 66 -8.04 1.11 8.88
CA ASP A 66 -6.73 1.61 9.32
C ASP A 66 -5.88 2.08 8.13
N LEU A 67 -5.87 1.30 7.03
CA LEU A 67 -5.23 1.70 5.79
C LEU A 67 -5.83 2.99 5.20
N CYS A 68 -7.16 3.14 5.25
CA CYS A 68 -7.81 4.39 4.85
C CYS A 68 -7.40 5.56 5.76
N THR A 69 -7.29 5.34 7.07
CA THR A 69 -6.81 6.36 8.03
C THR A 69 -5.38 6.79 7.73
N TYR A 70 -4.45 5.84 7.48
CA TYR A 70 -3.09 6.16 7.03
C TYR A 70 -3.11 7.07 5.80
N LEU A 71 -3.92 6.75 4.78
CA LEU A 71 -3.99 7.58 3.57
C LEU A 71 -4.54 8.98 3.84
N GLN A 72 -5.52 9.12 4.74
CA GLN A 72 -6.08 10.42 5.13
C GLN A 72 -5.06 11.28 5.86
N GLN A 73 -4.35 10.72 6.85
CA GLN A 73 -3.33 11.43 7.63
C GLN A 73 -2.10 11.79 6.77
N TYR A 74 -1.72 10.93 5.82
CA TYR A 74 -0.56 11.13 4.93
C TYR A 74 -0.69 12.36 4.00
N THR A 75 -1.90 12.88 3.77
CA THR A 75 -2.13 14.06 2.92
C THR A 75 -1.33 15.30 3.33
N THR A 76 -0.89 15.38 4.59
CA THR A 76 -0.05 16.48 5.11
C THR A 76 1.45 16.16 5.17
N LEU A 77 1.83 14.91 4.88
CA LEU A 77 3.18 14.36 5.10
C LEU A 77 3.90 13.93 3.82
N TYR A 78 3.23 13.94 2.67
CA TYR A 78 3.75 13.39 1.41
C TYR A 78 5.07 14.00 0.90
N ASN A 79 5.41 15.22 1.33
CA ASN A 79 6.68 15.88 0.99
C ASN A 79 7.80 15.63 2.01
N LYS A 80 7.51 14.95 3.13
CA LYS A 80 8.45 14.76 4.25
C LYS A 80 8.94 13.31 4.37
N ILE A 81 8.07 12.35 4.08
CA ILE A 81 8.33 10.92 4.28
C ILE A 81 7.61 10.12 3.19
N THR A 82 8.15 8.97 2.79
CA THR A 82 7.45 8.08 1.87
C THR A 82 6.24 7.44 2.56
N LEU A 83 5.22 7.04 1.80
CA LEU A 83 4.02 6.42 2.39
C LEU A 83 4.38 5.12 3.12
N PHE A 84 5.28 4.33 2.56
CA PHE A 84 5.71 3.08 3.17
C PHE A 84 6.48 3.31 4.48
N ASP A 85 7.39 4.28 4.53
CA ASP A 85 8.11 4.59 5.77
C ASP A 85 7.15 5.12 6.84
N TYR A 86 6.23 6.02 6.46
CA TYR A 86 5.20 6.53 7.36
C TYR A 86 4.35 5.40 7.98
N ILE A 87 3.92 4.42 7.17
CA ILE A 87 3.16 3.26 7.67
C ILE A 87 4.02 2.43 8.65
N LEU A 88 5.29 2.18 8.31
CA LEU A 88 6.19 1.38 9.15
C LEU A 88 6.58 2.06 10.47
N GLU A 89 6.61 3.39 10.50
CA GLU A 89 6.97 4.18 11.67
C GLU A 89 5.77 4.55 12.56
N THR A 90 4.54 4.31 12.10
CA THR A 90 3.31 4.72 12.78
C THR A 90 2.53 3.49 13.23
N PRO A 91 2.54 3.12 14.53
CA PRO A 91 1.79 2.00 15.08
C PRO A 91 0.30 2.04 14.72
N VAL A 92 -0.30 0.90 14.35
CA VAL A 92 -1.75 0.83 14.08
C VAL A 92 -2.57 1.27 15.30
N SER A 93 -2.09 0.99 16.51
CA SER A 93 -2.71 1.43 17.77
C SER A 93 -2.73 2.96 17.97
N SER A 94 -2.00 3.72 17.16
CA SER A 94 -1.90 5.19 17.24
C SER A 94 -2.72 5.92 16.16
N LEU A 95 -3.47 5.17 15.34
CA LEU A 95 -4.30 5.69 14.26
C LEU A 95 -5.63 6.29 14.73
#